data_AF-A0A1J5FBI1-F1
#
_entry.id   AF-A0A1J5FBI1-F1
#
_cell.length_a   1.000
_cell.length_b   1.000
_cell.length_c   1.000
_cell.angle_alpha   90.00
_cell.angle_beta   90.00
_cell.angle_gamma   90.00
#
_symmetry.space_group_name_H-M   'P 1'
#
loop_
_entity.id
_entity.type
_entity.pdbx_description
1 polymer ?
#
loop_
_entity_poly.entity_id
_entity_poly.type
_entity_poly.pdbx_seq_one_letter_code
_entity_poly.pdbx_strand_id
1 'polypeptide(L)'
;MFKPLYILMLALFVTLAGAANATSKKVAIFYNGNTEVNTQTIHFMVKQFESAKSSYELVPVQDSKAIQPGTYKAILVLNTGLKTGVSRSLADFITSWKNKSEIVLISIRKESQKITVESTPASPATLGVDGITAASTWTGRGFSAIFGGKNTAEYDMHVEWVKRVLALINKMP
;
A
#
# COMPACT_ATOMS: atom_id res chain seq x y z
N MET A 1 -21.01 49.20 -24.69
CA MET A 1 -21.83 49.00 -23.47
C MET A 1 -21.87 47.50 -23.17
N PHE A 2 -20.92 47.01 -22.37
CA PHE A 2 -20.79 45.58 -22.08
C PHE A 2 -21.82 45.17 -21.02
N LYS A 3 -22.64 44.16 -21.34
CA LYS A 3 -23.71 43.70 -20.45
C LYS A 3 -23.10 43.09 -19.18
N PRO A 4 -23.60 43.42 -17.97
CA PRO A 4 -23.05 42.95 -16.68
C PRO A 4 -23.07 41.42 -16.52
N LEU A 5 -23.84 40.71 -17.37
CA LEU A 5 -23.91 39.25 -17.41
C LEU A 5 -22.59 38.58 -17.83
N TYR A 6 -21.79 39.22 -18.69
CA TYR A 6 -20.53 38.64 -19.18
C TYR A 6 -19.39 38.72 -18.15
N ILE A 7 -19.43 39.72 -17.27
CA ILE A 7 -18.44 39.89 -16.20
C ILE A 7 -18.64 38.82 -15.11
N LEU A 8 -19.88 38.40 -14.86
CA LEU A 8 -20.21 37.34 -13.90
C LEU A 8 -19.79 35.94 -14.40
N MET A 9 -19.94 35.63 -15.69
CA MET A 9 -19.48 34.35 -16.25
C MET A 9 -17.94 34.23 -16.31
N LEU A 10 -17.23 35.35 -16.53
CA LEU A 10 -15.76 35.33 -16.51
C LEU A 10 -15.21 35.11 -15.09
N ALA A 11 -15.86 35.66 -14.07
CA ALA A 11 -15.51 35.43 -12.67
C ALA A 11 -15.76 33.98 -12.22
N LEU A 12 -16.73 33.27 -12.82
CA LEU A 12 -17.01 31.86 -12.54
C LEU A 12 -15.98 30.90 -13.18
N PHE A 13 -15.36 31.29 -14.31
CA PHE A 13 -14.31 30.49 -14.95
C PHE A 13 -12.94 30.65 -14.26
N VAL A 14 -12.66 31.82 -13.66
CA VAL A 14 -11.39 32.07 -12.96
C VAL A 14 -11.35 31.40 -11.58
N THR A 15 -12.49 31.10 -10.95
CA THR A 15 -12.52 30.38 -9.67
C THR A 15 -12.42 28.85 -9.82
N LEU A 16 -12.67 28.28 -11.00
CA LEU A 16 -12.47 26.84 -11.26
C LEU A 16 -11.01 26.46 -11.56
N ALA A 17 -10.14 27.42 -11.88
CA ALA A 17 -8.72 27.15 -12.14
C ALA A 17 -7.88 27.01 -10.85
N GLY A 18 -8.45 27.27 -9.68
CA GLY A 18 -7.78 27.16 -8.38
C GLY A 18 -7.83 25.78 -7.72
N ALA A 19 -8.48 24.80 -8.34
CA ALA A 19 -8.61 23.46 -7.77
C ALA A 19 -7.38 22.59 -8.09
N ALA A 20 -6.56 22.40 -7.05
CA ALA A 20 -5.79 21.18 -6.80
C ALA A 20 -4.49 20.95 -7.60
N ASN A 21 -3.47 21.77 -7.34
CA ASN A 21 -2.11 21.24 -7.19
C ASN A 21 -1.97 20.63 -5.77
N ALA A 22 -2.78 19.62 -5.46
CA ALA A 22 -2.58 18.84 -4.25
C ALA A 22 -1.41 17.90 -4.53
N THR A 23 -0.21 18.26 -4.07
CA THR A 23 0.95 17.36 -4.11
C THR A 23 0.54 16.03 -3.50
N SER A 24 0.49 14.97 -4.32
CA SER A 24 0.14 13.64 -3.84
C SER A 24 1.10 13.23 -2.74
N LYS A 25 0.55 12.77 -1.61
CA LYS A 25 1.37 12.30 -0.49
C LYS A 25 1.99 10.97 -0.90
N LYS A 26 3.31 10.86 -0.80
CA LYS A 26 4.02 9.64 -1.21
C LYS A 26 3.97 8.56 -0.14
N VAL A 27 3.81 7.31 -0.55
CA VAL A 27 3.89 6.12 0.29
C VAL A 27 4.92 5.18 -0.31
N ALA A 28 5.97 4.87 0.44
CA ALA A 28 7.00 3.95 -0.02
C ALA A 28 6.52 2.51 0.10
N ILE A 29 6.82 1.66 -0.89
CA ILE A 29 6.72 0.21 -0.78
C ILE A 29 8.13 -0.34 -0.73
N PHE A 30 8.63 -0.66 0.46
CA PHE A 30 9.93 -1.28 0.66
C PHE A 30 9.81 -2.79 0.53
N TYR A 31 10.58 -3.39 -0.36
CA TYR A 31 10.57 -4.83 -0.57
C TYR A 31 11.98 -5.36 -0.84
N ASN A 32 12.21 -6.62 -0.50
CA ASN A 32 13.49 -7.27 -0.74
C ASN A 32 13.39 -8.23 -1.94
N GLY A 33 14.29 -8.06 -2.91
CA GLY A 33 14.44 -8.93 -4.07
C GLY A 33 13.43 -8.68 -5.21
N ASN A 34 13.84 -9.05 -6.43
CA ASN A 34 13.02 -8.95 -7.63
C ASN A 34 12.33 -10.30 -7.92
N THR A 35 11.29 -10.62 -7.13
CA THR A 35 10.50 -11.84 -7.33
C THR A 35 9.21 -11.52 -8.08
N GLU A 36 8.70 -12.49 -8.83
CA GLU A 36 7.40 -12.37 -9.52
C GLU A 36 6.28 -11.97 -8.54
N VAL A 37 6.30 -12.55 -7.32
CA VAL A 37 5.33 -12.28 -6.26
C VAL A 37 5.38 -10.82 -5.80
N ASN A 38 6.58 -10.24 -5.64
CA ASN A 38 6.73 -8.82 -5.28
C ASN A 38 6.16 -7.93 -6.39
N THR A 39 6.55 -8.17 -7.63
CA THR A 39 6.09 -7.37 -8.78
C THR A 39 4.57 -7.41 -8.94
N GLN A 40 3.99 -8.60 -8.82
CA GLN A 40 2.55 -8.81 -8.89
C GLN A 40 1.80 -8.14 -7.74
N THR A 41 2.32 -8.25 -6.52
CA THR A 41 1.74 -7.60 -5.33
C THR A 41 1.75 -6.09 -5.49
N ILE A 42 2.89 -5.50 -5.88
CA ILE A 42 3.04 -4.06 -6.06
C ILE A 42 2.07 -3.56 -7.11
N HIS A 43 2.01 -4.23 -8.27
CA HIS A 43 1.09 -3.86 -9.35
C HIS A 43 -0.38 -3.94 -8.90
N PHE A 44 -0.74 -4.94 -8.10
CA PHE A 44 -2.08 -5.04 -7.53
C PHE A 44 -2.37 -3.90 -6.55
N MET A 45 -1.44 -3.56 -5.66
CA MET A 45 -1.60 -2.43 -4.74
C MET A 45 -1.82 -1.12 -5.49
N VAL A 46 -1.01 -0.85 -6.52
CA VAL A 46 -1.16 0.33 -7.40
C VAL A 46 -2.57 0.39 -7.97
N LYS A 47 -3.03 -0.68 -8.62
CA LYS A 47 -4.38 -0.75 -9.18
C LYS A 47 -5.49 -0.52 -8.14
N GLN A 48 -5.35 -1.09 -6.95
CA GLN A 48 -6.35 -0.94 -5.90
C GLN A 48 -6.35 0.47 -5.30
N PHE A 49 -5.19 1.10 -5.15
CA PHE A 49 -5.09 2.50 -4.71
C PHE A 49 -5.72 3.44 -5.73
N GLU A 50 -5.46 3.24 -7.03
CA GLU A 50 -6.08 3.99 -8.12
C GLU A 50 -7.60 3.78 -8.16
N SER A 51 -8.06 2.53 -8.07
CA SER A 51 -9.49 2.17 -8.04
C SER A 51 -10.21 2.82 -6.85
N ALA A 52 -9.54 2.89 -5.69
CA ALA A 52 -10.05 3.55 -4.49
C ALA A 52 -9.98 5.09 -4.56
N LYS A 53 -9.49 5.67 -5.66
CA LYS A 53 -9.23 7.12 -5.81
C LYS A 53 -8.37 7.67 -4.67
N SER A 54 -7.39 6.88 -4.24
CA SER A 54 -6.44 7.26 -3.21
C SER A 54 -5.68 8.52 -3.61
N SER A 55 -5.45 9.42 -2.65
CA SER A 55 -4.60 10.60 -2.86
C SER A 55 -3.10 10.29 -2.71
N TYR A 56 -2.75 9.02 -2.45
CA TYR A 56 -1.37 8.59 -2.24
C TYR A 56 -0.71 8.04 -3.50
N GLU A 57 0.50 8.50 -3.78
CA GLU A 57 1.39 7.94 -4.80
C GLU A 57 2.21 6.79 -4.19
N LEU A 58 2.07 5.59 -4.75
CA LEU A 58 2.84 4.42 -4.32
C LEU A 58 4.20 4.39 -5.03
N VAL A 59 5.29 4.44 -4.27
CA VAL A 59 6.66 4.46 -4.77
C VAL A 59 7.38 3.16 -4.37
N PRO A 60 7.61 2.21 -5.28
CA PRO A 60 8.36 1.01 -4.98
C PRO A 60 9.84 1.33 -4.76
N VAL A 61 10.42 0.82 -3.67
CA VAL A 61 11.82 1.05 -3.30
C VAL A 61 12.47 -0.28 -2.89
N GLN A 62 13.59 -0.62 -3.52
CA GLN A 62 14.36 -1.83 -3.19
C GLN A 62 15.54 -1.57 -2.26
N ASP A 63 16.14 -0.37 -2.35
CA ASP A 63 17.26 0.01 -1.49
C ASP A 63 16.74 0.76 -0.26
N SER A 64 16.95 0.18 0.92
CA SER A 64 16.56 0.82 2.18
C SER A 64 17.21 2.19 2.38
N LYS A 65 18.40 2.43 1.80
CA LYS A 65 19.10 3.72 1.88
C LYS A 65 18.42 4.83 1.09
N ALA A 66 17.57 4.48 0.12
CA ALA A 66 16.76 5.45 -0.63
C ALA A 66 15.52 5.91 0.14
N ILE A 67 15.21 5.28 1.28
CA ILE A 67 14.08 5.67 2.13
C ILE A 67 14.59 6.61 3.21
N GLN A 68 14.26 7.90 3.05
CA GLN A 68 14.63 8.94 4.01
C GLN A 68 13.47 9.24 4.97
N PRO A 69 13.74 9.40 6.29
CA PRO A 69 12.72 9.81 7.26
C PRO A 69 11.99 11.09 6.85
N GLY A 70 10.67 11.14 7.08
CA GLY A 70 9.83 12.31 6.77
C GLY A 70 9.53 12.55 5.28
N THR A 71 10.09 11.74 4.36
CA THR A 71 9.80 11.87 2.92
C THR A 71 8.46 11.25 2.53
N TYR A 72 8.07 10.18 3.23
CA TYR A 72 6.87 9.41 2.94
C TYR A 72 5.87 9.55 4.07
N LYS A 73 4.59 9.57 3.72
CA LYS A 73 3.49 9.51 4.70
C LYS A 73 3.48 8.16 5.44
N ALA A 74 3.82 7.09 4.73
CA ALA A 74 3.93 5.75 5.27
C ALA A 74 4.97 4.95 4.48
N ILE A 75 5.55 3.95 5.14
CA ILE A 75 6.50 2.99 4.57
C ILE A 75 5.90 1.59 4.73
N LEU A 76 5.48 1.02 3.62
CA LEU A 76 4.90 -0.31 3.53
C LEU A 76 6.03 -1.32 3.32
N VAL A 77 6.37 -2.09 4.34
CA VAL A 77 7.42 -3.10 4.29
C VAL A 77 6.80 -4.41 3.85
N LEU A 78 7.06 -4.80 2.61
CA LEU A 78 6.48 -5.97 1.98
C LEU A 78 7.35 -7.22 2.21
N ASN A 79 6.83 -8.13 3.03
CA ASN A 79 7.40 -9.41 3.37
C ASN A 79 6.63 -10.54 2.65
N THR A 80 7.17 -11.01 1.52
CA THR A 80 6.56 -12.09 0.72
C THR A 80 7.42 -13.36 0.72
N GLY A 81 6.82 -14.48 0.36
CA GLY A 81 7.55 -15.72 0.04
C GLY A 81 8.02 -16.54 1.25
N LEU A 82 7.93 -16.00 2.47
CA LEU A 82 8.21 -16.74 3.70
C LEU A 82 6.93 -17.36 4.27
N LYS A 83 7.02 -18.62 4.72
CA LYS A 83 5.93 -19.28 5.45
C LYS A 83 5.70 -18.64 6.83
N THR A 84 6.78 -18.21 7.48
CA THR A 84 6.78 -17.61 8.82
C THR A 84 7.90 -16.58 8.93
N GLY A 85 7.76 -15.66 9.89
CA GLY A 85 8.78 -14.66 10.19
C GLY A 85 8.90 -13.54 9.15
N VAL A 86 9.99 -12.78 9.27
CA VAL A 86 10.33 -11.63 8.42
C VAL A 86 11.76 -11.83 7.95
N SER A 87 12.05 -11.52 6.69
CA SER A 87 13.44 -11.63 6.21
C SER A 87 14.36 -10.70 7.00
N ARG A 88 15.60 -11.14 7.25
CA ARG A 88 16.56 -10.40 8.08
C ARG A 88 16.76 -8.95 7.61
N SER A 89 16.89 -8.74 6.30
CA SER A 89 17.04 -7.39 5.73
C SER A 89 15.86 -6.46 6.05
N LEU A 90 14.63 -6.97 5.99
CA LEU A 90 13.44 -6.18 6.33
C LEU A 90 13.36 -5.92 7.84
N ALA A 91 13.70 -6.92 8.66
CA ALA A 91 13.73 -6.77 10.11
C ALA A 91 14.80 -5.75 10.57
N ASP A 92 15.99 -5.79 9.95
CA ASP A 92 17.09 -4.85 10.21
C ASP A 92 16.67 -3.43 9.83
N PHE A 93 16.01 -3.25 8.69
CA PHE A 93 15.44 -1.96 8.29
C PHE A 93 14.43 -1.43 9.32
N ILE A 94 13.42 -2.22 9.68
CA ILE A 94 12.40 -1.82 10.66
C ILE A 94 13.02 -1.47 12.01
N THR A 95 14.02 -2.25 12.44
CA THR A 95 14.70 -2.05 13.73
C THR A 95 15.57 -0.79 13.72
N SER A 96 16.17 -0.44 12.57
CA SER A 96 16.96 0.78 12.43
C SER A 96 16.13 2.06 12.45
N TRP A 97 14.82 1.96 12.20
CA TRP A 97 13.93 3.11 12.08
C TRP A 97 13.50 3.64 13.46
N LYS A 98 13.82 4.90 13.73
CA LYS A 98 13.52 5.53 15.03
C LYS A 98 12.01 5.68 15.27
N ASN A 99 11.27 6.18 14.28
CA ASN A 99 9.83 6.40 14.39
C ASN A 99 9.03 5.30 13.69
N LYS A 100 8.74 4.22 14.41
CA LYS A 100 8.03 3.05 13.86
C LYS A 100 6.57 3.31 13.49
N SER A 101 5.98 4.43 13.90
CA SER A 101 4.58 4.77 13.58
C SER A 101 4.32 5.03 12.08
N GLU A 102 5.38 5.27 11.30
CA GLU A 102 5.31 5.44 9.85
C GLU A 102 5.36 4.10 9.10
N ILE A 103 5.64 2.99 9.77
CA ILE A 103 5.89 1.70 9.14
C ILE A 103 4.69 0.78 9.28
N VAL A 104 4.29 0.15 8.17
CA VAL A 104 3.37 -0.98 8.15
C VAL A 104 4.08 -2.21 7.60
N LEU A 105 4.13 -3.30 8.36
CA LEU A 105 4.63 -4.59 7.88
C LEU A 105 3.49 -5.36 7.19
N ILE A 106 3.67 -5.67 5.91
CA ILE A 106 2.71 -6.45 5.12
C ILE A 106 3.30 -7.84 4.88
N SER A 107 2.73 -8.86 5.49
CA SER A 107 3.14 -10.25 5.30
C SER A 107 2.19 -10.98 4.38
N ILE A 108 2.66 -11.39 3.20
CA ILE A 108 1.89 -12.21 2.25
C ILE A 108 2.43 -13.63 2.29
N ARG A 109 1.62 -14.54 2.82
CA ARG A 109 2.02 -15.93 3.11
C ARG A 109 1.27 -16.94 2.26
N LYS A 110 1.94 -18.04 1.97
CA LYS A 110 1.32 -19.25 1.43
C LYS A 110 0.92 -20.16 2.59
N GLU A 111 -0.37 -20.30 2.83
CA GLU A 111 -0.93 -21.22 3.83
C GLU A 111 -1.79 -22.29 3.16
N SER A 112 -1.61 -23.55 3.54
CA SER A 112 -2.16 -24.70 2.80
C SER A 112 -3.66 -24.95 3.00
N GLN A 113 -4.34 -24.23 3.89
CA GLN A 113 -5.72 -24.60 4.27
C GLN A 113 -6.67 -23.44 4.59
N LYS A 114 -6.21 -22.18 4.70
CA LYS A 114 -7.08 -21.05 5.08
C LYS A 114 -6.74 -19.78 4.30
N ILE A 115 -7.78 -19.04 3.96
CA ILE A 115 -7.72 -17.68 3.45
C ILE A 115 -7.94 -16.75 4.65
N THR A 116 -6.97 -15.92 5.00
CA THR A 116 -7.06 -15.03 6.18
C THR A 116 -6.54 -13.63 5.86
N VAL A 117 -7.15 -12.63 6.51
CA VAL A 117 -6.64 -11.24 6.57
C VAL A 117 -6.69 -10.78 8.02
N GLU A 118 -5.52 -10.56 8.60
CA GLU A 118 -5.37 -10.19 10.00
C GLU A 118 -4.62 -8.87 10.12
N SER A 119 -5.03 -8.04 11.07
CA SER A 119 -4.32 -6.82 11.44
C SER A 119 -3.73 -7.01 12.83
N THR A 120 -2.43 -6.77 12.97
CA THR A 120 -1.70 -6.85 14.23
C THR A 120 -1.29 -5.45 14.62
N PRO A 121 -1.82 -4.86 15.71
CA PRO A 121 -1.38 -3.55 16.14
C PRO A 121 0.09 -3.57 16.57
N ALA A 122 0.75 -2.41 16.58
CA ALA A 122 2.17 -2.29 16.94
C ALA A 122 2.51 -2.82 18.35
N SER A 123 1.59 -2.66 19.33
CA SER A 123 1.81 -3.05 20.73
C SER A 123 2.11 -4.55 20.92
N PRO A 124 1.33 -5.51 20.37
CA PRO A 124 1.66 -6.93 20.41
C PRO A 124 2.66 -7.39 19.34
N ALA A 125 3.06 -6.54 18.39
CA ALA A 125 3.92 -6.95 17.28
C ALA A 125 5.39 -7.07 17.70
N THR A 126 6.06 -8.17 17.32
CA THR A 126 7.49 -8.41 17.64
C THR A 126 8.41 -7.30 17.18
N LEU A 127 8.10 -6.65 16.05
CA LEU A 127 8.91 -5.56 15.50
C LEU A 127 8.43 -4.17 15.94
N GLY A 128 7.34 -4.07 16.72
CA GLY A 128 6.78 -2.81 17.21
C GLY A 128 6.20 -1.92 16.11
N VAL A 129 5.67 -2.52 15.04
CA VAL A 129 5.02 -1.83 13.90
C VAL A 129 3.65 -2.45 13.66
N ASP A 130 2.72 -1.67 13.12
CA ASP A 130 1.44 -2.22 12.68
C ASP A 130 1.67 -3.24 11.55
N GLY A 131 0.97 -4.35 11.63
CA GLY A 131 1.10 -5.49 10.74
C GLY A 131 -0.21 -5.77 10.02
N ILE A 132 -0.12 -6.14 8.75
CA ILE A 132 -1.20 -6.79 8.02
C ILE A 132 -0.67 -8.11 7.48
N THR A 133 -1.31 -9.21 7.86
CA THR A 133 -1.01 -10.53 7.33
C THR A 133 -2.14 -10.98 6.44
N ALA A 134 -1.82 -11.34 5.20
CA ALA A 134 -2.72 -12.01 4.28
C ALA A 134 -2.15 -13.38 3.93
N ALA A 135 -2.93 -14.44 4.11
CA ALA A 135 -2.49 -15.81 3.82
C ALA A 135 -3.54 -16.56 2.99
N SER A 136 -3.08 -17.35 2.00
CA SER A 136 -3.97 -18.17 1.16
C SER A 136 -3.31 -19.45 0.63
N THR A 137 -4.15 -20.36 0.13
CA THR A 137 -3.80 -21.63 -0.54
C THR A 137 -3.19 -21.41 -1.91
N TRP A 138 -1.94 -20.96 -1.95
CA TRP A 138 -1.25 -20.68 -3.21
C TRP A 138 -0.96 -21.96 -4.02
N THR A 139 -1.91 -22.40 -4.84
CA THR A 139 -1.80 -23.61 -5.68
C THR A 139 -1.33 -23.29 -7.10
N GLY A 140 -0.11 -22.76 -7.25
CA GLY A 140 0.73 -22.93 -8.45
C GLY A 140 0.25 -22.45 -9.83
N ARG A 141 -1.01 -22.05 -10.02
CA ARG A 141 -1.55 -21.45 -11.26
C ARG A 141 -1.65 -19.92 -11.19
N GLY A 142 -0.90 -19.35 -10.26
CA GLY A 142 -0.41 -17.97 -10.28
C GLY A 142 -1.43 -16.92 -9.86
N PHE A 143 -0.92 -15.83 -9.34
CA PHE A 143 -1.59 -14.53 -9.31
C PHE A 143 -2.16 -14.14 -10.69
N SER A 144 -1.69 -14.76 -11.78
CA SER A 144 -2.26 -14.70 -13.12
C SER A 144 -3.71 -15.22 -13.19
N ALA A 145 -4.07 -16.27 -12.42
CA ALA A 145 -5.45 -16.75 -12.33
C ALA A 145 -6.40 -15.76 -11.62
N ILE A 146 -5.88 -14.91 -10.73
CA ILE A 146 -6.65 -13.81 -10.12
C ILE A 146 -7.13 -12.82 -11.19
N PHE A 147 -6.40 -12.70 -12.32
CA PHE A 147 -6.75 -11.82 -13.44
C PHE A 147 -7.49 -12.54 -14.59
N GLY A 148 -7.76 -13.85 -14.48
CA GLY A 148 -8.32 -14.64 -15.58
C GLY A 148 -9.28 -15.78 -15.20
N GLY A 149 -9.51 -16.08 -13.92
CA GLY A 149 -10.33 -17.22 -13.51
C GLY A 149 -10.95 -17.11 -12.12
N LYS A 150 -12.30 -17.16 -12.10
CA LYS A 150 -13.32 -17.56 -11.09
C LYS A 150 -12.99 -17.83 -9.59
N ASN A 151 -11.81 -17.54 -9.02
CA ASN A 151 -11.54 -17.71 -7.59
C ASN A 151 -11.75 -16.38 -6.84
N THR A 152 -13.01 -16.03 -6.59
CA THR A 152 -13.40 -14.74 -6.01
C THR A 152 -12.89 -14.55 -4.57
N ALA A 153 -12.81 -15.63 -3.77
CA ALA A 153 -12.40 -15.54 -2.38
C ALA A 153 -10.93 -15.07 -2.20
N GLU A 154 -10.02 -15.53 -3.06
CA GLU A 154 -8.61 -15.08 -3.02
C GLU A 154 -8.50 -13.63 -3.49
N TYR A 155 -9.22 -13.23 -4.54
CA TYR A 155 -9.28 -11.84 -4.99
C TYR A 155 -9.85 -10.92 -3.91
N ASP A 156 -10.96 -11.30 -3.29
CA ASP A 156 -11.63 -10.52 -2.23
C ASP A 156 -10.73 -10.36 -1.02
N MET A 157 -10.01 -11.42 -0.63
CA MET A 157 -8.95 -11.35 0.39
C MET A 157 -7.88 -10.33 -0.02
N HIS A 158 -7.44 -10.35 -1.29
CA HIS A 158 -6.44 -9.40 -1.77
C HIS A 158 -6.94 -7.95 -1.71
N VAL A 159 -8.18 -7.70 -2.10
CA VAL A 159 -8.81 -6.37 -1.97
C VAL A 159 -8.92 -5.95 -0.50
N GLU A 160 -9.31 -6.86 0.38
CA GLU A 160 -9.53 -6.59 1.80
C GLU A 160 -8.24 -6.17 2.53
N TRP A 161 -7.12 -6.87 2.33
CA TRP A 161 -5.88 -6.45 2.99
C TRP A 161 -5.38 -5.09 2.47
N VAL A 162 -5.57 -4.77 1.19
CA VAL A 162 -5.22 -3.45 0.64
C VAL A 162 -6.10 -2.35 1.24
N LYS A 163 -7.41 -2.60 1.41
CA LYS A 163 -8.31 -1.66 2.11
C LYS A 163 -7.84 -1.39 3.54
N ARG A 164 -7.39 -2.41 4.26
CA ARG A 164 -6.84 -2.26 5.61
C ARG A 164 -5.54 -1.46 5.63
N VAL A 165 -4.65 -1.68 4.66
CA VAL A 165 -3.44 -0.87 4.48
C VAL A 165 -3.83 0.60 4.29
N LEU A 166 -4.76 0.90 3.39
CA LEU A 166 -5.20 2.27 3.13
C LEU A 166 -5.84 2.91 4.38
N ALA A 167 -6.64 2.15 5.13
CA ALA A 167 -7.23 2.60 6.38
C ALA A 167 -6.18 2.91 7.47
N LEU A 168 -5.08 2.14 7.54
CA LEU A 168 -3.96 2.43 8.44
C LEU A 168 -3.24 3.71 8.02
N ILE A 169 -2.89 3.86 6.74
CA ILE A 169 -2.20 5.06 6.23
C ILE A 169 -3.00 6.32 6.55
N ASN A 170 -4.32 6.28 6.40
CA ASN A 170 -5.21 7.41 6.71
C ASN A 170 -5.26 7.79 8.19
N LYS A 171 -4.90 6.89 9.10
CA LYS A 171 -4.85 7.13 10.55
C LYS A 171 -3.47 7.57 11.04
N MET A 172 -2.44 7.43 10.20
CA MET A 172 -1.08 7.84 10.57
C MET A 172 -0.97 9.36 10.71
N PRO A 173 -0.13 9.86 11.64
CA PRO A 173 0.10 11.29 11.87
C PRO A 173 0.70 11.98 10.64
#